data_AF-A0A1S3DM39-F1
#
_entry.id   AF-A0A1S3DM39-F1
#
_cell.length_a   1.000
_cell.length_b   1.000
_cell.length_c   1.000
_cell.angle_alpha   90.00
_cell.angle_beta   90.00
_cell.angle_gamma   90.00
#
_symmetry.space_group_name_H-M   'P 1'
#
loop_
_entity.id
_entity.type
_entity.pdbx_description
1 polymer ?
#
loop_
_entity_poly.entity_id
_entity_poly.type
_entity_poly.pdbx_seq_one_letter_code
_entity_poly.pdbx_strand_id
1 'polypeptide(L)'
;MTEVTLGWQPNTITIHLLRCAVLVTETFLKPSIPSSMVSFVGYNLIRNDRLHKGRGGVAIYLRGDFEYSIAAMSNGNVEGSMEYIFLEIRINNSKLLLGVVYRPPRRSFVEFLTEYENILADFVPVYSNILIQGDFNCNLLNDTSESSSFHSLIDTLCLEVLPTGATFHLPSGYSSLLDLSMTSSSNKIKLHGSLSIPGFTNHDLLYVVYDLRCSKSRNLLITYRDYKHLNLEELLRTLSEVNWDVKIYQVQSVNDKVASFCEIISELYDKFVPVKQSRVKRRPAPWLTDELKRKMNARDRAHAQYRRTKSPLDWEKYRKLRNRCTHACRDARRGHIVEYISEGSPDNIWPLLKGMGVGPDQHSSDNSSNSVDLNGLNSHFTTNPAQVNGDVKTRTLQQIQSLPKPDCPSFDFRDVTSSEVSTALSAIKSNATGNDGVCLRFIKLFLSSILPVLTHIYNESLSSHVFPDMWKYSLVTPIPK
;
A
#
# COMPACT_ATOMS: atom_id res chain seq x y z
N MET A 1 42.94 36.06 21.13
CA MET A 1 42.10 35.78 22.31
C MET A 1 40.76 36.47 22.09
N THR A 2 39.82 35.77 21.46
CA THR A 2 38.37 36.02 21.43
C THR A 2 37.78 34.93 20.54
N GLU A 3 37.43 33.82 21.18
CA GLU A 3 36.65 32.74 20.61
C GLU A 3 35.24 33.26 20.29
N VAL A 4 34.81 33.12 19.04
CA VAL A 4 33.40 33.19 18.69
C VAL A 4 32.89 31.75 18.68
N THR A 5 32.34 31.34 19.81
CA THR A 5 31.62 30.09 20.02
C THR A 5 30.29 30.13 19.26
N LEU A 6 30.25 29.54 18.07
CA LEU A 6 28.99 29.20 17.42
C LEU A 6 28.38 27.99 18.14
N GLY A 7 27.39 28.30 18.98
CA GLY A 7 26.59 27.32 19.72
C GLY A 7 25.96 26.29 18.80
N TRP A 8 26.49 25.07 18.87
CA TRP A 8 25.94 23.89 18.22
C TRP A 8 24.73 23.41 19.02
N GLN A 9 23.56 24.00 18.79
CA GLN A 9 22.31 23.38 19.20
C GLN A 9 21.93 22.31 18.18
N PRO A 10 21.59 21.07 18.62
CA PRO A 10 21.09 20.04 17.73
C PRO A 10 19.66 20.41 17.36
N ASN A 11 19.52 21.36 16.44
CA ASN A 11 18.25 21.60 15.78
C ASN A 11 17.88 20.33 15.06
N THR A 12 16.88 19.67 15.63
CA THR A 12 16.03 18.69 14.98
C THR A 12 15.50 19.34 13.69
N ILE A 13 16.27 19.26 12.60
CA ILE A 13 15.72 19.53 11.29
C ILE A 13 14.80 18.37 11.00
N THR A 14 13.55 18.51 11.44
CA THR A 14 12.45 17.73 10.90
C THR A 14 12.24 18.26 9.48
N ILE A 15 13.16 17.92 8.58
CA ILE A 15 12.83 17.93 7.16
C ILE A 15 11.76 16.87 7.06
N HIS A 16 10.52 17.28 6.83
CA HIS A 16 9.52 16.39 6.25
C HIS A 16 10.02 16.05 4.84
N LEU A 17 11.07 15.22 4.74
CA LEU A 17 11.53 14.61 3.50
C LEU A 17 10.36 13.73 3.06
N LEU A 18 9.52 14.29 2.21
CA LEU A 18 8.73 13.53 1.27
C LEU A 18 9.74 12.82 0.36
N ARG A 19 10.33 11.74 0.87
CA ARG A 19 11.23 10.87 0.10
C ARG A 19 10.41 10.42 -1.12
N CYS A 20 10.83 10.86 -2.30
CA CYS A 20 10.12 10.56 -3.53
C CYS A 20 10.48 9.17 -4.02
N ALA A 21 11.75 8.78 -3.89
CA ALA A 21 12.23 7.45 -4.16
C ALA A 21 13.27 7.00 -3.11
N VAL A 22 13.42 5.69 -2.91
CA VAL A 22 14.52 5.05 -2.18
C VAL A 22 15.11 3.96 -3.07
N LEU A 23 16.40 4.08 -3.38
CA LEU A 23 17.13 3.15 -4.23
C LEU A 23 17.96 2.23 -3.32
N VAL A 24 17.86 0.93 -3.57
CA VAL A 24 18.48 -0.11 -2.72
C VAL A 24 19.28 -1.05 -3.60
N THR A 25 20.56 -1.22 -3.25
CA THR A 25 21.43 -2.27 -3.78
C THR A 25 21.57 -3.39 -2.76
N GLU A 26 21.98 -4.57 -3.20
CA GLU A 26 22.17 -5.74 -2.34
C GLU A 26 20.90 -6.12 -1.54
N THR A 27 19.75 -6.13 -2.21
CA THR A 27 18.45 -6.41 -1.55
C THR A 27 18.41 -7.80 -0.92
N PHE A 28 19.15 -8.76 -1.50
CA PHE A 28 19.15 -10.18 -1.15
C PHE A 28 17.77 -10.84 -1.24
N LEU A 29 16.84 -10.17 -1.93
CA LEU A 29 15.50 -10.67 -2.11
C LEU A 29 15.46 -11.74 -3.20
N LYS A 30 14.42 -12.57 -3.13
CA LYS A 30 14.18 -13.70 -4.03
C LYS A 30 12.73 -13.69 -4.49
N PRO A 31 12.41 -14.28 -5.67
CA PRO A 31 11.03 -14.40 -6.12
C PRO A 31 10.14 -15.16 -5.12
N SER A 32 10.74 -16.04 -4.29
CA SER A 32 10.04 -16.73 -3.21
C SER A 32 9.66 -15.85 -2.02
N ILE A 33 10.17 -14.62 -1.93
CA ILE A 33 9.81 -13.62 -0.93
C ILE A 33 8.76 -12.68 -1.57
N PRO A 34 7.49 -12.78 -1.15
CA PRO A 34 6.41 -11.93 -1.63
C PRO A 34 6.73 -10.44 -1.53
N SER A 35 6.37 -9.66 -2.55
CA SER A 35 6.55 -8.20 -2.52
C SER A 35 5.76 -7.54 -1.40
N SER A 36 4.61 -8.11 -1.03
CA SER A 36 3.78 -7.69 0.10
C SER A 36 4.58 -7.61 1.42
N MET A 37 5.45 -8.59 1.70
CA MET A 37 6.25 -8.67 2.92
C MET A 37 7.28 -7.54 3.06
N VAL A 38 7.72 -6.98 1.94
CA VAL A 38 8.81 -5.98 1.87
C VAL A 38 8.35 -4.64 1.30
N SER A 39 7.05 -4.47 1.08
CA SER A 39 6.43 -3.24 0.59
C SER A 39 6.33 -2.16 1.68
N PHE A 40 6.32 -0.90 1.28
CA PHE A 40 6.05 0.22 2.19
C PHE A 40 4.74 0.92 1.80
N VAL A 41 3.88 1.17 2.78
CA VAL A 41 2.61 1.88 2.54
C VAL A 41 2.86 3.24 1.89
N GLY A 42 2.21 3.45 0.73
CA GLY A 42 2.32 4.65 -0.09
C GLY A 42 3.55 4.68 -1.00
N TYR A 43 4.22 3.54 -1.20
CA TYR A 43 5.26 3.36 -2.22
C TYR A 43 4.95 2.16 -3.11
N ASN A 44 5.24 2.31 -4.40
CA ASN A 44 5.35 1.24 -5.36
C ASN A 44 6.76 0.62 -5.24
N LEU A 45 6.84 -0.69 -5.06
CA LEU A 45 8.09 -1.44 -5.04
C LEU A 45 8.36 -2.01 -6.43
N ILE A 46 9.48 -1.59 -7.03
CA ILE A 46 10.03 -2.15 -8.25
C ILE A 46 11.34 -2.85 -7.87
N ARG A 47 11.47 -4.14 -8.15
CA ARG A 47 12.65 -4.92 -7.75
C ARG A 47 13.12 -5.82 -8.88
N ASN A 48 14.42 -6.05 -8.89
CA ASN A 48 15.09 -6.98 -9.78
C ASN A 48 15.93 -7.92 -8.91
N ASP A 49 15.46 -9.15 -8.78
CA ASP A 49 16.06 -10.15 -7.91
C ASP A 49 17.15 -10.93 -8.63
N ARG A 50 18.31 -11.08 -7.99
CA ARG A 50 19.32 -12.03 -8.46
C ARG A 50 18.80 -13.45 -8.28
N LEU A 51 18.85 -14.29 -9.31
CA LEU A 51 18.29 -15.65 -9.24
C LEU A 51 19.34 -16.72 -8.91
N HIS A 52 20.56 -16.58 -9.43
CA HIS A 52 21.59 -17.63 -9.40
C HIS A 52 22.45 -17.71 -8.11
N LYS A 53 22.52 -16.66 -7.28
CA LYS A 53 23.34 -16.61 -6.04
C LYS A 53 22.61 -15.99 -4.86
N GLY A 54 23.03 -16.33 -3.64
CA GLY A 54 22.37 -15.87 -2.40
C GLY A 54 22.49 -14.37 -2.06
N ARG A 55 23.35 -13.60 -2.74
CA ARG A 55 23.57 -12.16 -2.50
C ARG A 55 23.51 -11.38 -3.80
N GLY A 56 23.09 -10.11 -3.78
CA GLY A 56 22.79 -9.25 -4.94
C GLY A 56 21.34 -8.79 -4.93
N GLY A 57 20.88 -8.26 -6.05
CA GLY A 57 19.55 -7.69 -6.28
C GLY A 57 19.50 -6.18 -6.07
N VAL A 58 18.64 -5.52 -6.82
CA VAL A 58 18.39 -4.06 -6.71
C VAL A 58 16.89 -3.79 -6.60
N ALA A 59 16.51 -2.69 -5.95
CA ALA A 59 15.12 -2.26 -5.85
C ALA A 59 14.99 -0.73 -5.80
N ILE A 60 13.84 -0.24 -6.26
CA ILE A 60 13.40 1.15 -6.14
C ILE A 60 12.04 1.14 -5.44
N TYR A 61 11.96 1.86 -4.33
CA TYR A 61 10.70 2.22 -3.69
C TYR A 61 10.31 3.62 -4.16
N LEU A 62 9.33 3.75 -5.06
CA LEU A 62 8.87 5.03 -5.61
C LEU A 62 7.55 5.43 -4.97
N ARG A 63 7.39 6.68 -4.55
CA ARG A 63 6.16 7.16 -3.89
C ARG A 63 4.96 6.94 -4.83
N GLY A 64 3.86 6.43 -4.28
CA GLY A 64 2.76 5.84 -5.07
C GLY A 64 1.98 6.81 -5.97
N ASP A 65 2.16 8.11 -5.80
CA ASP A 65 1.55 9.18 -6.60
C ASP A 65 2.38 9.57 -7.84
N PHE A 66 3.56 9.00 -8.05
CA PHE A 66 4.34 9.21 -9.27
C PHE A 66 3.93 8.23 -10.36
N GLU A 67 3.70 8.78 -11.55
CA GLU A 67 3.61 8.00 -12.78
C GLU A 67 5.00 7.60 -13.25
N TYR A 68 5.16 6.33 -13.58
CA TYR A 68 6.43 5.79 -14.05
C TYR A 68 6.24 4.67 -15.06
N SER A 69 7.27 4.45 -15.87
CA SER A 69 7.44 3.24 -16.68
C SER A 69 8.85 2.69 -16.50
N ILE A 70 9.00 1.37 -16.54
CA ILE A 70 10.32 0.72 -16.53
C ILE A 70 10.95 0.96 -17.90
N ALA A 71 12.02 1.75 -17.93
CA ALA A 71 12.76 2.06 -19.15
C ALA A 71 13.72 0.92 -19.52
N ALA A 72 14.44 0.37 -18.54
CA ALA A 72 15.23 -0.84 -18.68
C ALA A 72 15.44 -1.53 -17.32
N MET A 73 15.67 -2.84 -17.36
CA MET A 73 15.97 -3.66 -16.19
C MET A 73 16.89 -4.80 -16.60
N SER A 74 17.90 -5.10 -15.79
CA SER A 74 18.83 -6.18 -16.11
C SER A 74 18.19 -7.57 -15.95
N ASN A 75 18.73 -8.57 -16.64
CA ASN A 75 18.28 -9.94 -16.48
C ASN A 75 18.92 -10.60 -15.24
N GLY A 76 18.13 -10.81 -14.18
CA GLY A 76 18.59 -11.43 -12.92
C GLY A 76 19.13 -12.86 -13.02
N ASN A 77 19.02 -13.52 -14.18
CA ASN A 77 19.60 -14.85 -14.43
C ASN A 77 21.07 -14.80 -14.86
N VAL A 78 21.57 -13.69 -15.38
CA VAL A 78 22.93 -13.64 -15.95
C VAL A 78 23.95 -13.50 -14.82
N GLU A 79 24.75 -14.54 -14.62
CA GLU A 79 25.76 -14.56 -13.56
C GLU A 79 26.84 -13.49 -13.78
N GLY A 80 27.12 -12.72 -12.72
CA GLY A 80 28.14 -11.67 -12.76
C GLY A 80 27.75 -10.42 -13.55
N SER A 81 26.55 -10.37 -14.15
CA SER A 81 26.06 -9.19 -14.87
C SER A 81 25.86 -7.98 -13.96
N MET A 82 25.79 -6.78 -14.56
CA MET A 82 25.44 -5.56 -13.85
C MET A 82 23.97 -5.64 -13.48
N GLU A 83 23.64 -5.25 -12.26
CA GLU A 83 22.27 -5.24 -11.79
C GLU A 83 21.72 -3.83 -11.79
N TYR A 84 20.63 -3.61 -12.49
CA TYR A 84 20.07 -2.27 -12.58
C TYR A 84 18.56 -2.27 -12.80
N ILE A 85 17.96 -1.14 -12.43
CA ILE A 85 16.59 -0.74 -12.79
C ILE A 85 16.66 0.73 -13.19
N PHE A 86 16.18 1.04 -14.38
CA PHE A 86 15.96 2.40 -14.86
C PHE A 86 14.47 2.66 -15.01
N LEU A 87 13.99 3.72 -14.36
CA LEU A 87 12.60 4.18 -14.43
C LEU A 87 12.54 5.51 -15.15
N GLU A 88 11.65 5.63 -16.14
CA GLU A 88 11.17 6.93 -16.59
C GLU A 88 10.09 7.40 -15.61
N ILE A 89 10.37 8.47 -14.86
CA ILE A 89 9.39 9.13 -14.00
C ILE A 89 8.86 10.34 -14.75
N ARG A 90 7.53 10.42 -14.90
CA ARG A 90 6.86 11.56 -15.54
C ARG A 90 6.34 12.50 -14.47
N ILE A 91 6.77 13.75 -14.54
CA ILE A 91 6.41 14.80 -13.59
C ILE A 91 5.96 16.01 -14.38
N ASN A 92 4.65 16.21 -14.47
CA ASN A 92 4.03 17.19 -15.35
C ASN A 92 4.55 17.00 -16.79
N ASN A 93 5.16 18.03 -17.37
CA ASN A 93 5.74 18.00 -18.72
C ASN A 93 7.25 17.67 -18.74
N SER A 94 7.79 17.13 -17.65
CA SER A 94 9.22 16.76 -17.55
C SER A 94 9.38 15.27 -17.30
N LYS A 95 10.43 14.71 -17.90
CA LYS A 95 10.85 13.32 -17.71
C LYS A 95 12.16 13.28 -16.93
N LEU A 96 12.25 12.39 -15.95
CA LEU A 96 13.46 12.06 -15.23
C LEU A 96 13.74 10.56 -15.41
N LEU A 97 14.93 10.23 -15.87
CA LEU A 97 15.43 8.86 -15.80
C LEU A 97 16.07 8.64 -14.43
N LEU A 98 15.44 7.81 -13.60
CA LEU A 98 15.95 7.41 -12.30
C LEU A 98 16.52 6.00 -12.38
N GLY A 99 17.82 5.84 -12.13
CA GLY A 99 18.53 4.57 -12.18
C GLY A 99 19.07 4.12 -10.83
N VAL A 100 18.86 2.85 -10.47
CA VAL A 100 19.68 2.16 -9.47
C VAL A 100 20.61 1.18 -10.16
N VAL A 101 21.89 1.16 -9.77
CA VAL A 101 22.91 0.27 -10.35
C VAL A 101 23.70 -0.43 -9.24
N TYR A 102 24.01 -1.70 -9.45
CA TYR A 102 24.92 -2.48 -8.62
C TYR A 102 25.87 -3.28 -9.51
N ARG A 103 27.17 -3.04 -9.35
CA ARG A 103 28.23 -3.85 -9.98
C ARG A 103 28.73 -4.90 -9.00
N PRO A 104 28.67 -6.21 -9.32
CA PRO A 104 29.30 -7.23 -8.50
C PRO A 104 30.84 -7.05 -8.46
N PRO A 105 31.50 -7.15 -7.29
CA PRO A 105 32.90 -6.79 -7.13
C PRO A 105 33.90 -7.68 -7.88
N ARG A 106 33.50 -8.92 -8.22
CA ARG A 106 34.38 -9.91 -8.89
C ARG A 106 34.30 -9.86 -10.41
N ARG A 107 33.48 -8.99 -11.00
CA ARG A 107 33.35 -8.91 -12.45
C ARG A 107 34.49 -8.12 -13.07
N SER A 108 34.92 -8.52 -14.27
CA SER A 108 35.77 -7.71 -15.14
C SER A 108 35.25 -6.28 -15.22
N PHE A 109 36.13 -5.32 -14.96
CA PHE A 109 35.79 -3.90 -15.02
C PHE A 109 35.47 -3.47 -16.46
N VAL A 110 36.21 -4.00 -17.44
CA VAL A 110 36.04 -3.69 -18.87
C VAL A 110 34.67 -4.13 -19.39
N GLU A 111 34.22 -5.33 -19.02
CA GLU A 111 32.90 -5.82 -19.39
C GLU A 111 31.79 -4.96 -18.78
N PHE A 112 31.97 -4.53 -17.53
CA PHE A 112 31.05 -3.61 -16.88
C PHE A 112 30.98 -2.26 -17.62
N LEU A 113 32.13 -1.66 -17.96
CA LEU A 113 32.16 -0.39 -18.70
C LEU A 113 31.42 -0.50 -20.03
N THR A 114 31.70 -1.58 -20.78
CA THR A 114 31.06 -1.84 -22.08
C THR A 114 29.55 -2.00 -21.94
N GLU A 115 29.09 -2.77 -20.95
CA GLU A 115 27.65 -2.94 -20.68
C GLU A 115 27.01 -1.61 -20.25
N TYR A 116 27.66 -0.86 -19.36
CA TYR A 116 27.16 0.42 -18.86
C TYR A 116 27.05 1.47 -19.97
N GLU A 117 28.07 1.57 -20.82
CA GLU A 117 28.10 2.45 -21.99
C GLU A 117 26.97 2.11 -22.97
N ASN A 118 26.84 0.84 -23.36
CA ASN A 118 25.82 0.39 -24.31
C ASN A 118 24.40 0.70 -23.81
N ILE A 119 24.14 0.49 -22.52
CA ILE A 119 22.80 0.75 -21.96
C ILE A 119 22.51 2.25 -21.91
N LEU A 120 23.49 3.07 -21.51
CA LEU A 120 23.27 4.51 -21.38
C LEU A 120 23.29 5.26 -22.71
N ALA A 121 23.92 4.70 -23.75
CA ALA A 121 23.92 5.28 -25.10
C ALA A 121 22.49 5.48 -25.65
N ASP A 122 21.55 4.60 -25.30
CA ASP A 122 20.14 4.72 -25.69
C ASP A 122 19.37 5.80 -24.90
N PHE A 123 19.87 6.17 -23.72
CA PHE A 123 19.17 7.02 -22.78
C PHE A 123 19.68 8.46 -22.72
N VAL A 124 21.00 8.65 -22.78
CA VAL A 124 21.63 9.99 -22.73
C VAL A 124 21.04 10.95 -23.78
N PRO A 125 20.78 10.54 -25.04
CA PRO A 125 20.18 11.43 -26.04
C PRO A 125 18.70 11.76 -25.79
N VAL A 126 17.98 10.88 -25.09
CA VAL A 126 16.51 10.96 -24.93
C VAL A 126 16.12 11.74 -23.68
N TYR A 127 16.93 11.65 -22.62
CA TYR A 127 16.61 12.20 -21.31
C TYR A 127 17.46 13.43 -20.98
N SER A 128 16.82 14.59 -20.91
CA SER A 128 17.45 15.81 -20.40
C SER A 128 17.78 15.75 -18.90
N ASN A 129 17.09 14.89 -18.15
CA ASN A 129 17.29 14.73 -16.70
C ASN A 129 17.57 13.27 -16.40
N ILE A 130 18.78 12.99 -15.96
CA ILE A 130 19.23 11.65 -15.55
C ILE A 130 19.74 11.76 -14.12
N LEU A 131 19.33 10.82 -13.27
CA LEU A 131 19.87 10.62 -11.93
C LEU A 131 20.10 9.12 -11.72
N ILE A 132 21.35 8.73 -11.53
CA ILE A 132 21.75 7.35 -11.31
C ILE A 132 22.44 7.26 -9.96
N GLN A 133 22.01 6.33 -9.10
CA GLN A 133 22.69 6.04 -7.83
C GLN A 133 22.97 4.55 -7.70
N GLY A 134 24.02 4.19 -6.98
CA GLY A 134 24.36 2.78 -6.90
C GLY A 134 25.66 2.49 -6.21
N ASP A 135 25.94 1.20 -6.03
CA ASP A 135 27.24 0.69 -5.59
C ASP A 135 27.97 0.12 -6.82
N PHE A 136 29.01 0.85 -7.23
CA PHE A 136 29.79 0.54 -8.42
C PHE A 136 30.98 -0.37 -8.10
N ASN A 137 31.25 -0.67 -6.83
CA ASN A 137 32.41 -1.44 -6.39
C ASN A 137 33.72 -0.99 -7.09
N CYS A 138 33.84 0.31 -7.38
CA CYS A 138 34.97 0.95 -8.04
C CYS A 138 35.40 2.13 -7.19
N ASN A 139 36.60 2.06 -6.60
CA ASN A 139 37.04 3.08 -5.65
C ASN A 139 37.58 4.32 -6.37
N LEU A 140 36.78 5.37 -6.44
CA LEU A 140 37.17 6.64 -7.07
C LEU A 140 38.10 7.52 -6.21
N LEU A 141 38.45 7.11 -5.00
CA LEU A 141 39.51 7.79 -4.23
C LEU A 141 40.91 7.35 -4.64
N ASN A 142 41.04 6.22 -5.34
CA ASN A 142 42.32 5.71 -5.80
C ASN A 142 42.55 6.14 -7.24
N ASP A 143 43.81 6.43 -7.58
CA ASP A 143 44.23 6.66 -8.96
C ASP A 143 44.65 5.32 -9.58
N THR A 144 43.72 4.62 -10.22
CA THR A 144 43.92 3.33 -10.89
C THR A 144 43.46 3.41 -12.33
N SER A 145 43.85 2.43 -13.15
CA SER A 145 43.34 2.31 -14.52
C SER A 145 41.82 2.16 -14.55
N GLU A 146 41.23 1.48 -13.57
CA GLU A 146 39.78 1.33 -13.43
C GLU A 146 39.11 2.68 -13.16
N SER A 147 39.56 3.44 -12.14
CA SER A 147 38.96 4.72 -11.82
C SER A 147 39.13 5.74 -12.97
N SER A 148 40.30 5.78 -13.60
CA SER A 148 40.57 6.62 -14.77
C SER A 148 39.66 6.29 -15.96
N SER A 149 39.49 5.00 -16.28
CA SER A 149 38.62 4.56 -17.36
C SER A 149 37.16 4.88 -17.06
N PHE A 150 36.76 4.78 -15.79
CA PHE A 150 35.39 5.09 -15.39
C PHE A 150 35.08 6.59 -15.46
N HIS A 151 36.01 7.44 -15.01
CA HIS A 151 35.90 8.89 -15.17
C HIS A 151 35.77 9.26 -16.65
N SER A 152 36.61 8.67 -17.51
CA SER A 152 36.55 8.90 -18.96
C SER A 152 35.19 8.51 -19.55
N LEU A 153 34.60 7.40 -19.11
CA LEU A 153 33.26 6.98 -19.55
C LEU A 153 32.16 7.93 -19.05
N ILE A 154 32.22 8.33 -17.78
CA ILE A 154 31.27 9.29 -17.18
C ILE A 154 31.28 10.61 -17.95
N ASP A 155 32.47 11.12 -18.27
CA ASP A 155 32.65 12.36 -19.05
C ASP A 155 32.09 12.19 -20.47
N THR A 156 32.35 11.04 -21.11
CA THR A 156 31.81 10.71 -22.44
C THR A 156 30.28 10.68 -22.46
N LEU A 157 29.67 10.17 -21.39
CA LEU A 157 28.21 10.12 -21.21
C LEU A 157 27.61 11.47 -20.76
N CYS A 158 28.42 12.52 -20.64
CA CYS A 158 28.00 13.85 -20.16
C CYS A 158 27.31 13.79 -18.78
N LEU A 159 27.79 12.90 -17.91
CA LEU A 159 27.33 12.76 -16.53
C LEU A 159 28.33 13.38 -15.56
N GLU A 160 27.85 13.89 -14.44
CA GLU A 160 28.67 14.43 -13.37
C GLU A 160 28.49 13.59 -12.10
N VAL A 161 29.60 13.18 -11.47
CA VAL A 161 29.58 12.53 -10.15
C VAL A 161 29.42 13.59 -9.07
N LEU A 162 28.36 13.49 -8.28
CA LEU A 162 28.14 14.36 -7.13
C LEU A 162 29.12 14.03 -6.00
N PRO A 163 29.87 15.01 -5.47
CA PRO A 163 30.89 14.74 -4.46
C PRO A 163 30.26 14.37 -3.11
N THR A 164 30.70 13.23 -2.55
CA THR A 164 30.20 12.68 -1.27
C THR A 164 31.31 12.26 -0.30
N GLY A 165 32.58 12.27 -0.74
CA GLY A 165 33.71 11.72 0.02
C GLY A 165 33.68 10.19 0.08
N ALA A 166 34.38 9.55 1.02
CA ALA A 166 34.28 8.11 1.19
C ALA A 166 32.88 7.68 1.65
N THR A 167 32.35 6.61 1.06
CA THR A 167 30.98 6.11 1.32
C THR A 167 30.97 4.74 1.96
N PHE A 168 32.06 3.97 1.85
CA PHE A 168 32.22 2.68 2.49
C PHE A 168 33.32 2.74 3.54
N HIS A 169 33.06 2.17 4.72
CA HIS A 169 33.95 2.26 5.88
C HIS A 169 34.16 0.90 6.56
N LEU A 170 35.38 0.37 6.49
CA LEU A 170 35.74 -0.84 7.21
C LEU A 170 36.11 -0.55 8.68
N PRO A 171 35.89 -1.51 9.58
CA PRO A 171 36.34 -1.41 10.98
C PRO A 171 37.85 -1.22 11.14
N SER A 172 38.63 -1.66 10.14
CA SER A 172 40.09 -1.49 10.09
C SER A 172 40.54 -0.05 9.86
N GLY A 173 39.60 0.87 9.58
CA GLY A 173 39.89 2.28 9.27
C GLY A 173 39.95 2.57 7.77
N TYR A 174 40.04 1.54 6.92
CA TYR A 174 40.00 1.70 5.46
C TYR A 174 38.65 2.28 5.01
N SER A 175 38.70 3.30 4.16
CA SER A 175 37.51 3.96 3.62
C SER A 175 37.64 4.14 2.11
N SER A 176 36.56 3.92 1.38
CA SER A 176 36.54 3.99 -0.10
C SER A 176 35.27 4.68 -0.60
N LEU A 177 35.35 5.31 -1.77
CA LEU A 177 34.20 5.85 -2.49
C LEU A 177 33.73 4.80 -3.50
N LEU A 178 32.75 3.99 -3.09
CA LEU A 178 32.19 2.91 -3.93
C LEU A 178 30.77 3.23 -4.39
N ASP A 179 30.04 4.01 -3.58
CA ASP A 179 28.66 4.37 -3.83
C ASP A 179 28.63 5.75 -4.49
N LEU A 180 28.04 5.84 -5.68
CA LEU A 180 28.04 7.08 -6.47
C LEU A 180 26.63 7.60 -6.68
N SER A 181 26.53 8.92 -6.83
CA SER A 181 25.34 9.60 -7.37
C SER A 181 25.77 10.40 -8.58
N MET A 182 25.22 10.10 -9.74
CA MET A 182 25.57 10.71 -11.02
C MET A 182 24.36 11.41 -11.63
N THR A 183 24.55 12.56 -12.26
CA THR A 183 23.47 13.35 -12.87
C THR A 183 23.90 14.00 -14.18
N SER A 184 22.96 14.15 -15.12
CA SER A 184 23.16 14.98 -16.33
C SER A 184 22.78 16.45 -16.13
N SER A 185 22.24 16.81 -14.96
CA SER A 185 21.70 18.13 -14.65
C SER A 185 22.06 18.55 -13.23
N SER A 186 23.32 18.88 -12.99
CA SER A 186 23.79 19.34 -11.67
C SER A 186 23.14 20.65 -11.23
N ASN A 187 22.74 21.51 -12.17
CA ASN A 187 21.96 22.73 -11.91
C ASN A 187 20.60 22.49 -11.23
N LYS A 188 20.04 21.27 -11.33
CA LYS A 188 18.80 20.89 -10.65
C LYS A 188 19.03 20.27 -9.27
N ILE A 189 20.27 20.04 -8.85
CA ILE A 189 20.57 19.50 -7.53
C ILE A 189 20.57 20.65 -6.51
N LYS A 190 19.68 20.58 -5.52
CA LYS A 190 19.62 21.57 -4.42
C LYS A 190 20.51 21.19 -3.25
N LEU A 191 20.62 19.90 -2.97
CA LEU A 191 21.39 19.36 -1.86
C LEU A 191 21.78 17.92 -2.17
N HIS A 192 22.97 17.52 -1.81
CA HIS A 192 23.41 16.12 -1.88
C HIS A 192 24.40 15.81 -0.77
N GLY A 193 24.63 14.53 -0.51
CA GLY A 193 25.68 14.09 0.41
C GLY A 193 25.54 12.63 0.81
N SER A 194 26.33 12.25 1.81
CA SER A 194 26.32 10.92 2.43
C SER A 194 25.95 11.03 3.92
N LEU A 195 25.23 10.03 4.42
CA LEU A 195 24.81 9.92 5.82
C LEU A 195 25.11 8.53 6.35
N SER A 196 25.90 8.44 7.40
CA SER A 196 26.17 7.15 8.02
C SER A 196 24.95 6.57 8.70
N ILE A 197 24.71 5.27 8.51
CA ILE A 197 23.61 4.54 9.12
C ILE A 197 24.15 3.46 10.07
N PRO A 198 24.44 3.81 11.34
CA PRO A 198 25.01 2.87 12.30
C PRO A 198 24.12 1.65 12.51
N GLY A 199 24.75 0.47 12.50
CA GLY A 199 24.11 -0.80 12.82
C GLY A 199 23.36 -1.47 11.67
N PHE A 200 23.36 -0.89 10.47
CA PHE A 200 22.75 -1.49 9.28
C PHE A 200 23.78 -2.02 8.29
N THR A 201 24.75 -1.18 7.92
CA THR A 201 25.77 -1.51 6.92
C THR A 201 27.04 -0.67 7.17
N ASN A 202 28.12 -1.03 6.50
CA ASN A 202 29.36 -0.25 6.43
C ASN A 202 29.30 0.84 5.34
N HIS A 203 28.25 0.85 4.52
CA HIS A 203 27.97 1.88 3.53
C HIS A 203 27.22 3.05 4.17
N ASP A 204 27.55 4.27 3.78
CA ASP A 204 26.80 5.47 4.09
C ASP A 204 25.64 5.62 3.07
N LEU A 205 24.49 6.11 3.53
CA LEU A 205 23.34 6.40 2.67
C LEU A 205 23.59 7.66 1.86
N LEU A 206 23.50 7.54 0.55
CA LEU A 206 23.51 8.70 -0.33
C LEU A 206 22.13 9.36 -0.37
N TYR A 207 22.11 10.68 -0.36
CA TYR A 207 20.89 11.46 -0.53
C TYR A 207 21.09 12.56 -1.55
N VAL A 208 20.04 12.80 -2.34
CA VAL A 208 19.98 13.85 -3.36
C VAL A 208 18.61 14.52 -3.26
N VAL A 209 18.60 15.84 -3.20
CA VAL A 209 17.42 16.69 -3.29
C VAL A 209 17.41 17.30 -4.69
N TYR A 210 16.57 16.74 -5.55
CA TYR A 210 16.45 17.14 -6.95
C TYR A 210 15.29 18.13 -7.12
N ASP A 211 15.55 19.25 -7.80
CA ASP A 211 14.56 20.28 -8.14
C ASP A 211 13.67 19.80 -9.29
N LEU A 212 12.67 19.00 -8.94
CA LEU A 212 11.57 18.65 -9.81
C LEU A 212 10.36 19.45 -9.31
N ARG A 213 9.69 20.16 -10.21
CA ARG A 213 8.43 20.86 -9.92
C ARG A 213 7.29 19.86 -9.72
N CYS A 214 7.39 19.01 -8.70
CA CYS A 214 6.36 18.03 -8.36
C CYS A 214 5.16 18.74 -7.73
N SER A 215 3.95 18.27 -8.05
CA SER A 215 2.79 18.62 -7.24
C SER A 215 3.03 18.14 -5.79
N LYS A 216 2.59 18.94 -4.81
CA LYS A 216 2.67 18.52 -3.40
C LYS A 216 1.89 17.22 -3.25
N SER A 217 2.53 16.20 -2.66
CA SER A 217 1.89 14.90 -2.44
C SER A 217 0.55 15.10 -1.72
N ARG A 218 -0.54 14.65 -2.35
CA ARG A 218 -1.85 14.68 -1.70
C ARG A 218 -1.79 13.68 -0.55
N ASN A 219 -2.14 14.13 0.64
CA ASN A 219 -2.25 13.22 1.76
C ASN A 219 -3.27 12.14 1.41
N LEU A 220 -2.94 10.86 1.63
CA LEU A 220 -3.91 9.78 1.56
C LEU A 220 -5.00 10.10 2.59
N LEU A 221 -6.18 10.49 2.09
CA LEU A 221 -7.38 10.71 2.87
C LEU A 221 -8.21 9.44 2.77
N ILE A 222 -8.60 8.90 3.91
CA ILE A 222 -9.59 7.83 3.99
C ILE A 222 -10.92 8.44 4.41
N THR A 223 -11.98 8.01 3.75
CA THR A 223 -13.35 8.41 4.06
C THR A 223 -14.02 7.32 4.87
N TYR A 224 -14.68 7.66 5.97
CA TYR A 224 -15.39 6.71 6.82
C TYR A 224 -16.60 7.36 7.50
N ARG A 225 -17.58 6.56 7.90
CA ARG A 225 -18.76 6.96 8.67
C ARG A 225 -18.42 6.95 10.17
N ASP A 226 -18.59 8.07 10.86
CA ASP A 226 -18.12 8.24 12.24
C ASP A 226 -19.09 7.69 13.31
N TYR A 227 -19.07 6.38 13.51
CA TYR A 227 -19.85 5.73 14.58
C TYR A 227 -19.34 6.05 15.99
N LYS A 228 -18.14 6.62 16.16
CA LYS A 228 -17.54 6.84 17.49
C LYS A 228 -18.30 7.90 18.28
N HIS A 229 -18.86 8.88 17.59
CA HIS A 229 -19.56 10.02 18.20
C HIS A 229 -21.08 9.95 17.98
N LEU A 230 -21.61 8.77 17.64
CA LEU A 230 -23.04 8.54 17.51
C LEU A 230 -23.73 8.75 18.86
N ASN A 231 -24.68 9.69 18.91
CA ASN A 231 -25.61 9.83 20.04
C ASN A 231 -26.87 9.00 19.74
N LEU A 232 -26.96 7.82 20.36
CA LEU A 232 -28.07 6.88 20.14
C LEU A 232 -29.41 7.40 20.70
N GLU A 233 -29.39 8.08 21.84
CA GLU A 233 -30.61 8.60 22.47
C GLU A 233 -31.27 9.67 21.58
N GLU A 234 -30.47 10.60 21.06
CA GLU A 234 -30.95 11.65 20.16
C GLU A 234 -31.43 11.11 18.80
N LEU A 235 -30.80 10.02 18.31
CA LEU A 235 -31.27 9.30 17.12
C LEU A 235 -32.66 8.70 17.36
N LEU A 236 -32.85 7.99 18.47
CA LEU A 236 -34.14 7.38 18.81
C LEU A 236 -35.23 8.44 19.06
N ARG A 237 -34.88 9.57 19.70
CA ARG A 237 -35.78 10.71 19.88
C ARG A 237 -36.21 11.30 18.53
N THR A 238 -35.26 11.62 17.65
CA THR A 238 -35.57 12.16 16.31
C THR A 238 -36.43 11.17 15.50
N LEU A 239 -36.14 9.88 15.58
CA LEU A 239 -36.91 8.83 14.89
C LEU A 239 -38.35 8.75 15.42
N SER A 240 -38.56 8.95 16.73
CA SER A 240 -39.90 8.95 17.33
C SER A 240 -40.78 10.13 16.91
N GLU A 241 -40.17 11.22 16.44
CA GLU A 241 -40.86 12.42 15.95
C GLU A 241 -41.29 12.28 14.47
N VAL A 242 -40.85 11.22 13.79
CA VAL A 242 -41.25 10.94 12.40
C VAL A 242 -42.73 10.56 12.36
N ASN A 243 -43.51 11.33 11.60
CA ASN A 243 -44.92 11.04 11.37
C ASN A 243 -45.07 9.94 10.30
N TRP A 244 -45.02 8.69 10.74
CA TRP A 244 -45.17 7.51 9.89
C TRP A 244 -46.56 7.39 9.24
N ASP A 245 -47.60 7.98 9.85
CA ASP A 245 -48.95 7.97 9.28
C ASP A 245 -48.98 8.67 7.92
N VAL A 246 -48.47 9.90 7.88
CA VAL A 246 -48.43 10.69 6.65
C VAL A 246 -47.38 10.14 5.67
N LYS A 247 -46.22 9.72 6.18
CA LYS A 247 -45.08 9.33 5.34
C LYS A 247 -45.18 7.92 4.78
N ILE A 248 -45.90 7.01 5.43
CA ILE A 248 -45.97 5.60 5.04
C ILE A 248 -47.42 5.08 5.03
N TYR A 249 -48.14 5.13 6.15
CA TYR A 249 -49.42 4.40 6.26
C TYR A 249 -50.49 4.94 5.29
N GLN A 250 -50.57 6.26 5.07
CA GLN A 250 -51.54 6.89 4.15
C GLN A 250 -51.13 6.88 2.67
N VAL A 251 -49.84 6.64 2.38
CA VAL A 251 -49.31 6.58 1.01
C VAL A 251 -49.86 5.33 0.31
N GLN A 252 -50.32 5.45 -0.94
CA GLN A 252 -50.95 4.32 -1.65
C GLN A 252 -49.92 3.43 -2.35
N SER A 253 -48.96 4.04 -3.03
CA SER A 253 -47.94 3.33 -3.80
C SER A 253 -46.89 2.71 -2.89
N VAL A 254 -46.64 1.41 -3.04
CA VAL A 254 -45.53 0.70 -2.37
C VAL A 254 -44.18 1.33 -2.72
N ASN A 255 -44.00 1.77 -3.96
CA ASN A 255 -42.78 2.45 -4.39
C ASN A 255 -42.58 3.77 -3.64
N ASP A 256 -43.64 4.56 -3.45
CA ASP A 256 -43.55 5.85 -2.77
C ASP A 256 -43.36 5.68 -1.25
N LYS A 257 -43.96 4.63 -0.65
CA LYS A 257 -43.69 4.24 0.73
C LYS A 257 -42.20 3.93 0.92
N VAL A 258 -41.62 3.13 0.04
CA VAL A 258 -40.20 2.75 0.13
C VAL A 258 -39.28 3.93 -0.17
N ALA A 259 -39.64 4.79 -1.13
CA ALA A 259 -38.95 6.06 -1.40
C ALA A 259 -38.85 6.92 -0.12
N SER A 260 -40.00 7.19 0.50
CA SER A 260 -40.08 7.98 1.72
C SER A 260 -39.32 7.34 2.87
N PHE A 261 -39.42 6.02 3.03
CA PHE A 261 -38.69 5.29 4.06
C PHE A 261 -37.17 5.41 3.89
N CYS A 262 -36.64 5.12 2.71
CA CYS A 262 -35.20 5.19 2.44
C CYS A 262 -34.66 6.62 2.58
N GLU A 263 -35.43 7.64 2.17
CA GLU A 263 -35.07 9.05 2.34
C GLU A 263 -34.89 9.40 3.82
N ILE A 264 -35.89 9.10 4.66
CA ILE A 264 -35.85 9.35 6.11
C ILE A 264 -34.65 8.65 6.75
N ILE A 265 -34.42 7.38 6.42
CA ILE A 265 -33.31 6.60 6.98
C ILE A 265 -31.95 7.16 6.54
N SER A 266 -31.83 7.60 5.29
CA SER A 266 -30.60 8.20 4.76
C SER A 266 -30.30 9.54 5.43
N GLU A 267 -31.32 10.39 5.62
CA GLU A 267 -31.17 11.66 6.35
C GLU A 267 -30.72 11.44 7.80
N LEU A 268 -31.31 10.47 8.50
CA LEU A 268 -30.86 10.09 9.84
C LEU A 268 -29.42 9.58 9.82
N TYR A 269 -29.05 8.79 8.82
CA TYR A 269 -27.70 8.25 8.72
C TYR A 269 -26.66 9.35 8.47
N ASP A 270 -26.97 10.32 7.62
CA ASP A 270 -26.12 11.48 7.35
C ASP A 270 -26.01 12.41 8.56
N LYS A 271 -27.10 12.62 9.29
CA LYS A 271 -27.12 13.44 10.51
C LYS A 271 -26.32 12.81 11.65
N PHE A 272 -26.54 11.53 11.92
CA PHE A 272 -26.02 10.87 13.14
C PHE A 272 -24.71 10.12 12.93
N VAL A 273 -24.40 9.73 11.70
CA VAL A 273 -23.16 9.06 11.36
C VAL A 273 -22.55 9.75 10.12
N PRO A 274 -22.13 11.02 10.25
CA PRO A 274 -21.65 11.79 9.11
C PRO A 274 -20.40 11.17 8.51
N VAL A 275 -20.24 11.38 7.20
CA VAL A 275 -19.01 11.05 6.48
C VAL A 275 -17.89 11.97 6.95
N LYS A 276 -16.81 11.38 7.48
CA LYS A 276 -15.59 12.11 7.86
C LYS A 276 -14.41 11.64 7.02
N GLN A 277 -13.45 12.55 6.85
CA GLN A 277 -12.16 12.26 6.24
C GLN A 277 -11.08 12.24 7.32
N SER A 278 -10.21 11.25 7.26
CA SER A 278 -9.02 11.19 8.11
C SER A 278 -7.77 11.04 7.25
N ARG A 279 -6.71 11.74 7.65
CA ARG A 279 -5.39 11.60 7.06
C ARG A 279 -4.76 10.31 7.53
N VAL A 280 -4.34 9.46 6.60
CA VAL A 280 -3.52 8.29 6.90
C VAL A 280 -2.19 8.79 7.47
N LYS A 281 -2.03 8.65 8.79
CA LYS A 281 -0.77 8.91 9.47
C LYS A 281 0.06 7.63 9.48
N ARG A 282 1.35 7.73 9.15
CA ARG A 282 2.31 6.67 9.44
C ARG A 282 2.44 6.57 10.95
N ARG A 283 1.74 5.62 11.56
CA ARG A 283 1.97 5.30 12.96
C ARG A 283 3.38 4.69 13.08
N PRO A 284 4.15 5.04 14.11
CA PRO A 284 5.42 4.36 14.35
C PRO A 284 5.17 2.86 14.51
N ALA A 285 6.19 2.06 14.23
CA ALA A 285 6.10 0.62 14.43
C ALA A 285 5.67 0.36 15.89
N PRO A 286 4.60 -0.41 16.13
CA PRO A 286 4.01 -0.57 17.46
C PRO A 286 4.98 -1.15 18.50
N TRP A 287 5.94 -1.97 18.05
CA TRP A 287 6.99 -2.54 18.89
C TRP A 287 8.17 -1.58 19.19
N LEU A 288 8.20 -0.37 18.61
CA LEU A 288 9.28 0.60 18.79
C LEU A 288 9.05 1.48 20.02
N THR A 289 9.37 0.93 21.18
CA THR A 289 9.25 1.61 22.48
C THR A 289 10.32 2.69 22.68
N ASP A 290 10.11 3.60 23.63
CA ASP A 290 11.11 4.63 23.97
C ASP A 290 12.37 4.04 24.61
N GLU A 291 12.27 2.89 25.28
CA GLU A 291 13.45 2.14 25.72
C GLU A 291 14.29 1.67 24.52
N LEU A 292 13.65 1.14 23.49
CA LEU A 292 14.35 0.68 22.29
C LEU A 292 15.02 1.86 21.56
N LYS A 293 14.33 3.00 21.47
CA LYS A 293 14.92 4.25 20.94
C LYS A 293 16.14 4.69 21.76
N ARG A 294 16.10 4.58 23.10
CA ARG A 294 17.29 4.85 23.94
C ARG A 294 18.46 3.93 23.60
N LYS A 295 18.22 2.64 23.36
CA LYS A 295 19.25 1.68 22.92
C LYS A 295 19.82 2.04 21.54
N MET A 296 18.98 2.45 20.59
CA MET A 296 19.40 2.93 19.27
C MET A 296 20.27 4.18 19.38
N ASN A 297 19.83 5.17 20.17
CA ASN A 297 20.58 6.41 20.40
C ASN A 297 21.95 6.14 21.06
N ALA A 298 22.02 5.22 22.02
CA ALA A 298 23.29 4.84 22.65
C ALA A 298 24.26 4.19 21.65
N ARG A 299 23.75 3.29 20.79
CA ARG A 299 24.52 2.70 19.69
C ARG A 299 25.04 3.80 18.74
N ASP A 300 24.18 4.72 18.33
CA ASP A 300 24.52 5.76 17.34
C ASP A 300 25.56 6.73 17.88
N ARG A 301 25.45 7.13 19.15
CA ARG A 301 26.48 7.94 19.84
C ARG A 301 27.82 7.22 19.91
N ALA A 302 27.82 5.93 20.23
CA ALA A 302 29.06 5.14 20.27
C ALA A 302 29.70 5.01 18.88
N HIS A 303 28.89 4.88 17.83
CA HIS A 303 29.39 4.89 16.45
C HIS A 303 29.99 6.25 16.06
N ALA A 304 29.31 7.35 16.40
CA ALA A 304 29.82 8.69 16.15
C ALA A 304 31.15 8.94 16.89
N GLN A 305 31.28 8.45 18.13
CA GLN A 305 32.56 8.47 18.87
C GLN A 305 33.64 7.70 18.11
N TYR A 306 33.37 6.44 17.74
CA TYR A 306 34.31 5.62 16.98
C TYR A 306 34.71 6.25 15.64
N ARG A 307 33.79 6.91 14.91
CA ARG A 307 34.14 7.61 13.66
C ARG A 307 35.14 8.74 13.89
N ARG A 308 35.11 9.41 15.04
CA ARG A 308 36.04 10.48 15.39
C ARG A 308 37.39 9.95 15.86
N THR A 309 37.40 8.92 16.69
CA THR A 309 38.63 8.43 17.36
C THR A 309 39.33 7.32 16.60
N LYS A 310 38.58 6.54 15.81
CA LYS A 310 39.00 5.29 15.16
C LYS A 310 39.66 4.28 16.13
N SER A 311 39.38 4.40 17.43
CA SER A 311 39.99 3.57 18.48
C SER A 311 39.38 2.17 18.51
N PRO A 312 40.21 1.10 18.66
CA PRO A 312 39.72 -0.26 18.87
C PRO A 312 38.78 -0.41 20.08
N LEU A 313 38.99 0.38 21.14
CA LEU A 313 38.14 0.36 22.34
C LEU A 313 36.74 0.93 22.05
N ASP A 314 36.68 2.03 21.30
CA ASP A 314 35.41 2.63 20.88
C ASP A 314 34.66 1.72 19.89
N TRP A 315 35.39 1.02 19.01
CA TRP A 315 34.83 -0.01 18.14
C TRP A 315 34.19 -1.13 18.95
N GLU A 316 34.89 -1.67 19.95
CA GLU A 316 34.37 -2.75 20.78
C GLU A 316 33.13 -2.30 21.59
N LYS A 317 33.15 -1.06 22.09
CA LYS A 317 31.98 -0.44 22.74
C LYS A 317 30.79 -0.34 21.79
N TYR A 318 31.00 0.18 20.58
CA TYR A 318 29.97 0.25 19.55
C TYR A 318 29.45 -1.14 19.18
N ARG A 319 30.33 -2.12 18.93
CA ARG A 319 29.97 -3.50 18.60
C ARG A 319 29.07 -4.12 19.66
N LYS A 320 29.39 -3.96 20.95
CA LYS A 320 28.56 -4.44 22.07
C LYS A 320 27.17 -3.78 22.05
N LEU A 321 27.12 -2.46 21.90
CA LEU A 321 25.85 -1.71 21.86
C LEU A 321 25.01 -2.04 20.62
N ARG A 322 25.63 -2.18 19.45
CA ARG A 322 25.00 -2.61 18.20
C ARG A 322 24.36 -3.98 18.36
N ASN A 323 25.10 -4.96 18.90
CA ASN A 323 24.58 -6.30 19.09
C ASN A 323 23.41 -6.31 20.08
N ARG A 324 23.52 -5.60 21.21
CA ARG A 324 22.41 -5.46 22.19
C ARG A 324 21.17 -4.80 21.56
N CYS A 325 21.36 -3.71 20.82
CA CYS A 325 20.27 -3.01 20.14
C CYS A 325 19.61 -3.91 19.08
N THR A 326 20.40 -4.66 18.31
CA THR A 326 19.90 -5.56 17.27
C THR A 326 19.06 -6.69 17.88
N HIS A 327 19.53 -7.32 18.95
CA HIS A 327 18.75 -8.35 19.66
C HIS A 327 17.46 -7.76 20.24
N ALA A 328 17.54 -6.61 20.92
CA ALA A 328 16.35 -5.95 21.47
C ALA A 328 15.31 -5.59 20.40
N CYS A 329 15.73 -5.16 19.20
CA CYS A 329 14.81 -4.89 18.09
C CYS A 329 14.14 -6.19 17.58
N ARG A 330 14.90 -7.27 17.46
CA ARG A 330 14.39 -8.58 17.02
C ARG A 330 13.39 -9.14 18.03
N ASP A 331 13.72 -9.08 19.31
CA ASP A 331 12.86 -9.57 20.39
C ASP A 331 11.57 -8.75 20.50
N ALA A 332 11.65 -7.42 20.44
CA ALA A 332 10.46 -6.57 20.46
C ALA A 332 9.53 -6.83 19.28
N ARG A 333 10.08 -6.97 18.06
CA ARG A 333 9.28 -7.30 16.87
C ARG A 333 8.63 -8.67 16.99
N ARG A 334 9.37 -9.69 17.45
CA ARG A 334 8.85 -11.04 17.66
C ARG A 334 7.77 -11.06 18.73
N GLY A 335 8.01 -10.42 19.87
CA GLY A 335 7.06 -10.34 20.98
C GLY A 335 5.74 -9.73 20.55
N HIS A 336 5.79 -8.62 19.80
CA HIS A 336 4.58 -7.97 19.28
C HIS A 336 3.78 -8.87 18.32
N ILE A 337 4.45 -9.61 17.43
CA ILE A 337 3.75 -10.54 16.53
C ILE A 337 3.10 -11.67 17.34
N VAL A 338 3.81 -12.23 18.32
CA VAL A 338 3.29 -13.31 19.18
C VAL A 338 2.08 -12.84 19.98
N GLU A 339 2.17 -11.67 20.62
CA GLU A 339 1.09 -11.05 21.39
C GLU A 339 -0.14 -10.81 20.50
N TYR A 340 0.07 -10.20 19.32
CA TYR A 340 -1.02 -9.93 18.37
C TYR A 340 -1.72 -11.21 17.88
N ILE A 341 -0.97 -12.30 17.65
CA ILE A 341 -1.54 -13.59 17.26
C ILE A 341 -2.26 -14.26 18.44
N SER A 342 -1.72 -14.14 19.65
CA SER A 342 -2.28 -14.80 20.85
C SER A 342 -3.57 -14.15 21.32
N GLU A 343 -3.70 -12.84 21.15
CA GLU A 343 -4.86 -12.05 21.60
C GLU A 343 -5.87 -11.75 20.47
N GLY A 344 -5.50 -12.06 19.22
CA GLY A 344 -6.29 -11.73 18.03
C GLY A 344 -7.39 -12.76 17.71
N SER A 345 -8.53 -12.29 17.19
CA SER A 345 -9.49 -13.17 16.51
C SER A 345 -8.97 -13.57 15.12
N PRO A 346 -9.46 -14.70 14.53
CA PRO A 346 -9.07 -15.11 13.17
C PRO A 346 -9.20 -13.98 12.13
N ASP A 347 -10.23 -13.15 12.25
CA ASP A 347 -10.50 -12.01 11.37
C ASP A 347 -9.40 -10.93 11.40
N ASN A 348 -8.66 -10.82 12.52
CA ASN A 348 -7.53 -9.88 12.67
C ASN A 348 -6.18 -10.54 12.33
N ILE A 349 -6.06 -11.85 12.56
CA ILE A 349 -4.84 -12.62 12.29
C ILE A 349 -4.60 -12.74 10.78
N TRP A 350 -5.64 -13.03 9.99
CA TRP A 350 -5.49 -13.23 8.54
C TRP A 350 -4.96 -11.98 7.80
N PRO A 351 -5.45 -10.76 8.06
CA PRO A 351 -4.85 -9.54 7.51
C PRO A 351 -3.38 -9.35 7.89
N LEU A 352 -3.00 -9.64 9.13
CA LEU A 352 -1.60 -9.56 9.58
C LEU A 352 -0.72 -10.57 8.82
N LEU A 353 -1.16 -11.83 8.76
CA LEU A 353 -0.45 -12.90 8.05
C LEU A 353 -0.29 -12.57 6.57
N LYS A 354 -1.36 -12.10 5.90
CA LYS A 354 -1.30 -11.62 4.52
C LYS A 354 -0.32 -10.45 4.36
N GLY A 355 -0.34 -9.48 5.27
CA GLY A 355 0.63 -8.38 5.29
C GLY A 355 2.07 -8.82 5.53
N MET A 356 2.26 -9.97 6.17
CA MET A 356 3.56 -10.64 6.33
C MET A 356 3.91 -11.56 5.14
N GLY A 357 3.11 -11.59 4.07
CA GLY A 357 3.33 -12.46 2.91
C GLY A 357 2.97 -13.92 3.16
N VAL A 358 2.19 -14.22 4.20
CA VAL A 358 1.66 -15.56 4.48
C VAL A 358 0.29 -15.69 3.82
N GLY A 359 0.25 -16.40 2.69
CA GLY A 359 -0.94 -16.59 1.85
C GLY A 359 -0.64 -16.25 0.38
N PRO A 360 -1.59 -16.49 -0.53
CA PRO A 360 -1.42 -16.16 -1.94
C PRO A 360 -1.19 -14.65 -2.14
N ASP A 361 -0.21 -14.31 -2.97
CA ASP A 361 0.20 -12.92 -3.22
C ASP A 361 -0.94 -12.18 -3.94
N GLN A 362 -1.50 -11.15 -3.31
CA GLN A 362 -2.57 -10.36 -3.94
C GLN A 362 -2.07 -9.46 -5.09
N HIS A 363 -0.75 -9.31 -5.24
CA HIS A 363 -0.13 -8.49 -6.28
C HIS A 363 0.25 -9.27 -7.56
N SER A 364 -0.06 -10.56 -7.65
CA SER A 364 -0.04 -11.30 -8.92
C SER A 364 -1.36 -11.18 -9.69
N SER A 365 -2.16 -10.15 -9.43
CA SER A 365 -3.05 -9.61 -10.46
C SER A 365 -2.18 -8.70 -11.31
N ASP A 366 -1.83 -9.17 -12.49
CA ASP A 366 -1.36 -8.35 -13.60
C ASP A 366 -2.07 -6.99 -13.56
N ASN A 367 -1.28 -5.92 -13.66
CA ASN A 367 -1.75 -4.57 -13.94
C ASN A 367 -2.27 -4.47 -15.40
N SER A 368 -2.80 -5.57 -15.94
CA SER A 368 -3.68 -5.49 -17.09
C SER A 368 -4.87 -4.66 -16.63
N SER A 369 -5.16 -3.62 -17.39
CA SER A 369 -6.46 -2.99 -17.39
C SER A 369 -7.50 -4.08 -17.67
N ASN A 370 -7.92 -4.82 -16.65
CA ASN A 370 -9.18 -5.54 -16.72
C ASN A 370 -10.23 -4.44 -16.59
N SER A 371 -10.43 -3.72 -17.70
CA SER A 371 -11.72 -3.11 -18.02
C SER A 371 -12.68 -4.29 -18.16
N VAL A 372 -13.07 -4.86 -17.03
CA VAL A 372 -14.19 -5.78 -16.96
C VAL A 372 -15.35 -4.95 -17.47
N ASP A 373 -15.80 -5.26 -18.67
CA ASP A 373 -17.00 -4.62 -19.21
C ASP A 373 -18.13 -4.91 -18.22
N LEU A 374 -18.53 -3.88 -17.49
CA LEU A 374 -19.58 -3.99 -16.49
C LEU A 374 -20.89 -4.44 -17.12
N ASN A 375 -21.13 -4.07 -18.39
CA ASN A 375 -22.31 -4.52 -19.13
C ASN A 375 -22.18 -5.99 -19.53
N GLY A 376 -21.00 -6.46 -19.92
CA GLY A 376 -20.70 -7.87 -20.16
C GLY A 376 -20.84 -8.72 -18.89
N LEU A 377 -20.36 -8.23 -17.75
CA LEU A 377 -20.52 -8.89 -16.45
C LEU A 377 -21.98 -8.94 -16.01
N ASN A 378 -22.69 -7.81 -16.12
CA ASN A 378 -24.11 -7.75 -15.82
C ASN A 378 -24.89 -8.71 -16.72
N SER A 379 -24.60 -8.69 -18.03
CA SER A 379 -25.17 -9.62 -19.01
C SER A 379 -24.92 -11.07 -18.62
N HIS A 380 -23.72 -11.43 -18.16
CA HIS A 380 -23.44 -12.79 -17.68
C HIS A 380 -24.32 -13.20 -16.49
N PHE A 381 -24.57 -12.31 -15.52
CA PHE A 381 -25.38 -12.61 -14.34
C PHE A 381 -26.89 -12.50 -14.59
N THR A 382 -27.33 -11.69 -15.56
CA THR A 382 -28.75 -11.58 -15.96
C THR A 382 -29.15 -12.63 -16.99
N THR A 383 -28.20 -13.12 -17.79
CA THR A 383 -28.46 -14.19 -18.76
C THR A 383 -28.51 -15.50 -18.00
N ASN A 384 -29.68 -16.14 -17.99
CA ASN A 384 -29.87 -17.41 -17.32
C ASN A 384 -28.84 -18.44 -17.88
N PRO A 385 -27.87 -18.91 -17.09
CA PRO A 385 -26.80 -19.78 -17.59
C PRO A 385 -27.35 -21.14 -18.06
N ALA A 386 -28.55 -21.49 -17.62
CA ALA A 386 -29.31 -22.59 -18.17
C ALA A 386 -30.08 -22.10 -19.41
N GLN A 387 -29.47 -22.25 -20.60
CA GLN A 387 -30.24 -22.52 -21.81
C GLN A 387 -30.96 -23.86 -21.59
N VAL A 388 -32.11 -23.82 -20.90
CA VAL A 388 -32.91 -25.01 -20.65
C VAL A 388 -33.42 -25.48 -22.01
N ASN A 389 -32.91 -26.60 -22.50
CA ASN A 389 -33.38 -27.24 -23.72
C ASN A 389 -34.92 -27.28 -23.68
N GLY A 390 -35.57 -26.74 -24.71
CA GLY A 390 -37.03 -26.62 -24.79
C GLY A 390 -37.74 -27.96 -24.58
N ASP A 391 -37.15 -29.06 -25.03
CA ASP A 391 -37.68 -30.42 -24.84
C ASP A 391 -37.57 -30.87 -23.39
N VAL A 392 -36.47 -30.53 -22.72
CA VAL A 392 -36.28 -30.82 -21.29
C VAL A 392 -37.28 -30.01 -20.47
N LYS A 393 -37.42 -28.70 -20.74
CA LYS A 393 -38.41 -27.84 -20.09
C LYS A 393 -39.82 -28.41 -20.26
N THR A 394 -40.20 -28.78 -21.48
CA THR A 394 -41.53 -29.32 -21.79
C THR A 394 -41.76 -30.65 -21.10
N ARG A 395 -40.79 -31.57 -21.12
CA ARG A 395 -40.86 -32.86 -20.44
C ARG A 395 -40.96 -32.69 -18.92
N THR A 396 -40.18 -31.80 -18.33
CA THR A 396 -40.23 -31.50 -16.89
C THR A 396 -41.56 -30.89 -16.50
N LEU A 397 -42.09 -29.94 -17.27
CA LEU A 397 -43.42 -29.37 -17.03
C LEU A 397 -44.53 -30.42 -17.14
N GLN A 398 -44.47 -31.28 -18.15
CA GLN A 398 -45.41 -32.41 -18.30
C GLN A 398 -45.29 -33.38 -17.13
N GLN A 399 -44.08 -33.71 -16.68
CA GLN A 399 -43.87 -34.53 -15.48
C GLN A 399 -44.49 -33.87 -14.25
N ILE A 400 -44.21 -32.60 -14.00
CA ILE A 400 -44.77 -31.85 -12.86
C ILE A 400 -46.30 -31.82 -12.93
N GLN A 401 -46.87 -31.59 -14.11
CA GLN A 401 -48.32 -31.59 -14.31
C GLN A 401 -48.96 -32.98 -14.15
N SER A 402 -48.21 -34.04 -14.46
CA SER A 402 -48.65 -35.43 -14.28
C SER A 402 -48.53 -35.94 -12.84
N LEU A 403 -47.78 -35.24 -11.99
CA LEU A 403 -47.68 -35.60 -10.57
C LEU A 403 -49.07 -35.41 -9.93
N PRO A 404 -49.50 -36.35 -9.08
CA PRO A 404 -50.71 -36.17 -8.30
C PRO A 404 -50.56 -34.90 -7.47
N LYS A 405 -51.53 -33.99 -7.57
CA LYS A 405 -51.55 -32.80 -6.70
C LYS A 405 -51.56 -33.31 -5.26
N PRO A 406 -50.57 -32.94 -4.43
CA PRO A 406 -50.61 -33.29 -3.03
C PRO A 406 -51.90 -32.74 -2.41
N ASP A 407 -52.49 -33.52 -1.51
CA ASP A 407 -53.68 -33.11 -0.76
C ASP A 407 -53.25 -32.11 0.32
N CYS A 408 -52.88 -30.92 -0.14
CA CYS A 408 -52.43 -29.82 0.68
C CYS A 408 -53.31 -28.59 0.41
N PRO A 409 -53.50 -27.73 1.42
CA PRO A 409 -54.22 -26.48 1.23
C PRO A 409 -53.58 -25.63 0.12
N SER A 410 -54.39 -24.82 -0.54
CA SER A 410 -53.95 -23.76 -1.45
C SER A 410 -52.81 -22.95 -0.82
N PHE A 411 -51.77 -22.70 -1.59
CA PHE A 411 -50.74 -21.75 -1.16
C PHE A 411 -51.28 -20.34 -1.39
N ASP A 412 -51.51 -19.64 -0.28
CA ASP A 412 -51.91 -18.24 -0.29
C ASP A 412 -50.90 -17.44 0.51
N PHE A 413 -50.55 -16.25 -0.01
CA PHE A 413 -49.74 -15.32 0.76
C PHE A 413 -50.54 -14.85 1.98
N ARG A 414 -49.89 -14.90 3.14
CA ARG A 414 -50.39 -14.34 4.38
C ARG A 414 -49.56 -13.13 4.76
N ASP A 415 -50.17 -12.22 5.49
CA ASP A 415 -49.46 -11.11 6.10
C ASP A 415 -48.33 -11.64 7.01
N VAL A 416 -47.16 -11.02 6.90
CA VAL A 416 -46.04 -11.24 7.79
C VAL A 416 -46.24 -10.46 9.08
N THR A 417 -45.73 -11.03 10.16
CA THR A 417 -45.70 -10.41 11.48
C THR A 417 -44.39 -9.68 11.72
N SER A 418 -44.40 -8.69 12.61
CA SER A 418 -43.18 -8.00 13.04
C SER A 418 -42.12 -8.96 13.62
N SER A 419 -42.53 -10.06 14.25
CA SER A 419 -41.62 -11.08 14.75
C SER A 419 -40.89 -11.82 13.62
N GLU A 420 -41.60 -12.19 12.55
CA GLU A 420 -41.01 -12.81 11.35
C GLU A 420 -40.03 -11.86 10.66
N VAL A 421 -40.41 -10.58 10.51
CA VAL A 421 -39.54 -9.54 9.94
C VAL A 421 -38.27 -9.35 10.78
N SER A 422 -38.41 -9.27 12.10
CA SER A 422 -37.28 -9.13 13.02
C SER A 422 -36.33 -10.32 12.94
N THR A 423 -36.89 -11.53 12.88
CA THR A 423 -36.13 -12.77 12.74
C THR A 423 -35.35 -12.79 11.43
N ALA A 424 -36.00 -12.42 10.33
CA ALA A 424 -35.38 -12.37 9.01
C ALA A 424 -34.22 -11.36 8.97
N LEU A 425 -34.42 -10.14 9.47
CA LEU A 425 -33.38 -9.10 9.49
C LEU A 425 -32.23 -9.42 10.44
N SER A 426 -32.51 -10.11 11.55
CA SER A 426 -31.50 -10.54 12.52
C SER A 426 -30.62 -11.67 11.97
N ALA A 427 -31.17 -12.54 11.12
CA ALA A 427 -30.44 -13.63 10.49
C ALA A 427 -29.37 -13.16 9.48
N ILE A 428 -29.48 -11.92 8.99
CA ILE A 428 -28.51 -11.35 8.06
C ILE A 428 -27.18 -11.06 8.79
N LYS A 429 -26.12 -11.75 8.34
CA LYS A 429 -24.75 -11.63 8.88
C LYS A 429 -23.91 -10.58 8.16
N SER A 430 -24.25 -10.23 6.91
CA SER A 430 -23.51 -9.27 6.11
C SER A 430 -23.78 -7.83 6.56
N ASN A 431 -22.74 -6.99 6.53
CA ASN A 431 -22.85 -5.53 6.69
C ASN A 431 -22.64 -4.80 5.36
N ALA A 432 -22.86 -5.48 4.23
CA ALA A 432 -22.85 -4.85 2.92
C ALA A 432 -23.80 -3.65 2.92
N THR A 433 -23.36 -2.57 2.27
CA THR A 433 -24.15 -1.36 2.09
C THR A 433 -25.10 -1.52 0.91
N GLY A 434 -26.33 -1.06 1.06
CA GLY A 434 -27.26 -0.94 -0.07
C GLY A 434 -26.80 0.12 -1.07
N ASN A 435 -27.56 0.26 -2.16
CA ASN A 435 -27.37 1.34 -3.14
C ASN A 435 -27.57 2.74 -2.52
N ASP A 436 -28.26 2.81 -1.38
CA ASP A 436 -28.42 3.99 -0.52
C ASP A 436 -27.19 4.31 0.35
N GLY A 437 -26.16 3.45 0.35
CA GLY A 437 -24.98 3.59 1.19
C GLY A 437 -25.23 3.26 2.68
N VAL A 438 -26.43 2.86 3.05
CA VAL A 438 -26.81 2.49 4.42
C VAL A 438 -26.42 1.02 4.66
N CYS A 439 -25.77 0.74 5.80
CA CYS A 439 -25.48 -0.63 6.19
C CYS A 439 -26.43 -1.12 7.27
N LEU A 440 -26.67 -2.44 7.29
CA LEU A 440 -27.56 -3.08 8.26
C LEU A 440 -27.15 -2.80 9.72
N ARG A 441 -25.85 -2.58 10.00
CA ARG A 441 -25.36 -2.17 11.31
C ARG A 441 -26.04 -0.91 11.83
N PHE A 442 -26.32 0.07 10.96
CA PHE A 442 -27.02 1.29 11.36
C PHE A 442 -28.49 1.00 11.67
N ILE A 443 -29.19 0.29 10.78
CA ILE A 443 -30.61 -0.06 10.93
C ILE A 443 -30.86 -0.87 12.22
N LYS A 444 -29.97 -1.80 12.56
CA LYS A 444 -30.06 -2.62 13.78
C LYS A 444 -30.09 -1.81 15.09
N LEU A 445 -29.62 -0.56 15.09
CA LEU A 445 -29.61 0.30 16.28
C LEU A 445 -31.01 0.71 16.74
N PHE A 446 -31.97 0.77 15.82
CA PHE A 446 -33.33 1.25 16.07
C PHE A 446 -34.39 0.36 15.39
N LEU A 447 -34.03 -0.88 15.07
CA LEU A 447 -34.88 -1.81 14.34
C LEU A 447 -36.24 -2.00 15.01
N SER A 448 -36.30 -2.07 16.34
CA SER A 448 -37.54 -2.19 17.11
C SER A 448 -38.52 -1.04 16.83
N SER A 449 -38.03 0.18 16.63
CA SER A 449 -38.84 1.37 16.38
C SER A 449 -39.44 1.42 14.98
N ILE A 450 -38.74 0.87 13.98
CA ILE A 450 -39.19 0.86 12.58
C ILE A 450 -39.86 -0.46 12.16
N LEU A 451 -39.85 -1.46 13.04
CA LEU A 451 -40.37 -2.79 12.73
C LEU A 451 -41.84 -2.77 12.26
N PRO A 452 -42.78 -2.03 12.91
CA PRO A 452 -44.15 -1.96 12.42
C PRO A 452 -44.26 -1.35 11.02
N VAL A 453 -43.44 -0.35 10.73
CA VAL A 453 -43.40 0.36 9.44
C VAL A 453 -42.92 -0.59 8.34
N LEU A 454 -41.83 -1.32 8.58
CA LEU A 454 -41.32 -2.31 7.64
C LEU A 454 -42.32 -3.44 7.40
N THR A 455 -42.94 -3.98 8.46
CA THR A 455 -43.99 -5.00 8.36
C THR A 455 -45.14 -4.53 7.48
N HIS A 456 -45.60 -3.29 7.66
CA HIS A 456 -46.65 -2.70 6.81
C HIS A 456 -46.23 -2.66 5.34
N ILE A 457 -45.03 -2.15 5.05
CA ILE A 457 -44.51 -2.07 3.67
C ILE A 457 -44.45 -3.46 3.03
N TYR A 458 -43.98 -4.48 3.76
CA TYR A 458 -43.92 -5.84 3.24
C TYR A 458 -45.31 -6.43 2.97
N ASN A 459 -46.28 -6.22 3.87
CA ASN A 459 -47.65 -6.71 3.67
C ASN A 459 -48.34 -6.00 2.50
N GLU A 460 -48.16 -4.69 2.34
CA GLU A 460 -48.62 -3.94 1.16
C GLU A 460 -47.99 -4.45 -0.13
N SER A 461 -46.70 -4.78 -0.11
CA SER A 461 -46.02 -5.37 -1.26
C SER A 461 -46.61 -6.73 -1.64
N LEU A 462 -46.92 -7.57 -0.64
CA LEU A 462 -47.53 -8.88 -0.85
C LEU A 462 -48.97 -8.78 -1.37
N SER A 463 -49.78 -7.90 -0.78
CA SER A 463 -51.20 -7.74 -1.11
C SER A 463 -51.43 -7.04 -2.46
N SER A 464 -50.59 -6.05 -2.80
CA SER A 464 -50.65 -5.34 -4.09
C SER A 464 -49.93 -6.07 -5.22
N HIS A 465 -49.19 -7.13 -4.91
CA HIS A 465 -48.34 -7.87 -5.85
C HIS A 465 -47.27 -7.00 -6.52
N VAL A 466 -46.82 -5.93 -5.85
CA VAL A 466 -45.79 -5.01 -6.33
C VAL A 466 -44.55 -5.12 -5.46
N PHE A 467 -43.42 -5.53 -6.05
CA PHE A 467 -42.13 -5.45 -5.38
C PHE A 467 -41.50 -4.05 -5.58
N PRO A 468 -40.99 -3.38 -4.52
CA PRO A 468 -40.47 -2.02 -4.61
C PRO A 468 -39.29 -1.87 -5.57
N ASP A 469 -39.33 -0.86 -6.43
CA ASP A 469 -38.33 -0.63 -7.47
C ASP A 469 -36.93 -0.35 -6.91
N MET A 470 -36.83 0.46 -5.85
CA MET A 470 -35.53 0.77 -5.24
C MET A 470 -34.85 -0.43 -4.61
N TRP A 471 -35.61 -1.45 -4.19
CA TRP A 471 -35.05 -2.67 -3.62
C TRP A 471 -34.69 -3.73 -4.68
N LYS A 472 -34.93 -3.45 -5.98
CA LYS A 472 -34.49 -4.31 -7.09
C LYS A 472 -33.01 -4.12 -7.42
N TYR A 473 -32.40 -3.03 -6.95
CA TYR A 473 -30.99 -2.74 -7.18
C TYR A 473 -30.10 -3.43 -6.15
N SER A 474 -28.97 -3.97 -6.62
CA SER A 474 -27.93 -4.53 -5.74
C SER A 474 -26.56 -4.03 -6.16
N LEU A 475 -25.69 -3.80 -5.17
CA LEU A 475 -24.29 -3.46 -5.40
C LEU A 475 -23.47 -4.75 -5.40
N VAL A 476 -22.84 -5.05 -6.53
CA VAL A 476 -21.98 -6.23 -6.69
C VAL A 476 -20.53 -5.78 -6.68
N THR A 477 -19.82 -6.12 -5.60
CA THR A 477 -18.36 -5.92 -5.51
C THR A 477 -17.67 -7.25 -5.84
N PRO A 478 -17.01 -7.39 -7.00
CA PRO A 478 -16.30 -8.61 -7.34
C PRO A 478 -15.14 -8.81 -6.35
N ILE A 479 -15.15 -9.93 -5.64
CA ILE A 479 -14.07 -10.35 -4.76
C ILE A 479 -13.27 -11.40 -5.53
N PRO A 480 -11.99 -11.15 -5.87
CA PRO A 480 -11.15 -12.19 -6.45
C PRO A 480 -11.05 -13.34 -5.43
N LYS A 481 -11.46 -14.53 -5.85
CA LYS A 481 -11.40 -15.76 -5.04
C LYS A 481 -10.04 -16.41 -5.12
#